data_AF-A0A2N8TDE2-F1
#
_entry.id   AF-A0A2N8TDE2-F1
#
_cell.length_a   1.000
_cell.length_b   1.000
_cell.length_c   1.000
_cell.angle_alpha   90.00
_cell.angle_beta   90.00
_cell.angle_gamma   90.00
#
_symmetry.space_group_name_H-M   'P 1'
#
loop_
_entity.id
_entity.type
_entity.pdbx_description
1 polymer ?
#
loop_
_entity_poly.entity_id
_entity_poly.type
_entity_poly.pdbx_seq_one_letter_code
_entity_poly.pdbx_strand_id
1 'polypeptide(L)'
;MTDYDVLRVFCGPNGGYGNELGVVREGSVMPERDERQAFAAKVGFSETVFVDDPERGVIDIYTPTLRLPFAGHPCVGTAWLLDVPELVTPAGVVGARQDGEFCWIEARAEWVPPWTLRRYGSAAEVDDLAVPPPGVGAPPTPFGQWGRVYA
;
A
#
# COMPACT_ATOMS: atom_id res chain seq x y z
N MET A 1 -24.13 6.63 -2.69
CA MET A 1 -23.15 6.06 -1.76
C MET A 1 -22.11 5.40 -2.64
N THR A 2 -20.83 5.72 -2.49
CA THR A 2 -19.78 5.08 -3.31
C THR A 2 -19.51 3.71 -2.74
N ASP A 3 -19.74 2.67 -3.54
CA ASP A 3 -19.49 1.28 -3.15
C ASP A 3 -17.99 0.96 -3.25
N TYR A 4 -17.54 0.05 -2.40
CA TYR A 4 -16.16 -0.43 -2.37
C TYR A 4 -16.12 -1.90 -1.97
N ASP A 5 -15.12 -2.62 -2.48
CA ASP A 5 -14.79 -3.96 -2.01
C ASP A 5 -13.84 -3.88 -0.81
N VAL A 6 -13.95 -4.88 0.07
CA VAL A 6 -12.98 -5.10 1.15
C VAL A 6 -12.20 -6.36 0.84
N LEU A 7 -10.91 -6.22 0.59
CA LEU A 7 -10.00 -7.32 0.40
C LEU A 7 -9.16 -7.55 1.65
N ARG A 8 -8.64 -8.76 1.79
CA ARG A 8 -7.66 -9.12 2.81
C ARG A 8 -6.45 -9.74 2.13
N VAL A 9 -5.33 -9.02 2.13
CA VAL A 9 -4.13 -9.36 1.38
C VAL A 9 -3.15 -10.11 2.28
N PHE A 10 -2.50 -11.16 1.78
CA PHE A 10 -1.59 -12.05 2.53
C PHE A 10 -2.28 -12.82 3.67
N CYS A 11 -3.47 -13.36 3.38
CA CYS A 11 -4.19 -14.23 4.32
C CYS A 11 -3.50 -15.59 4.47
N GLY A 12 -3.67 -16.19 5.66
CA GLY A 12 -3.36 -17.60 5.86
C GLY A 12 -4.40 -18.53 5.20
N PRO A 13 -4.14 -19.86 5.17
CA PRO A 13 -4.98 -20.84 4.47
C PRO A 13 -6.45 -20.91 4.93
N ASN A 14 -6.73 -20.42 6.13
CA ASN A 14 -8.07 -20.37 6.73
C ASN A 14 -8.74 -18.98 6.61
N GLY A 15 -8.16 -18.06 5.82
CA GLY A 15 -8.64 -16.68 5.69
C GLY A 15 -8.30 -15.77 6.88
N GLY A 16 -7.54 -16.26 7.87
CA GLY A 16 -7.07 -15.46 9.00
C GLY A 16 -5.90 -14.54 8.62
N TYR A 17 -5.64 -13.56 9.49
CA TYR A 17 -4.54 -12.60 9.35
C TYR A 17 -4.66 -11.72 8.08
N GLY A 18 -3.54 -11.22 7.55
CA GLY A 18 -3.51 -10.34 6.38
C GLY A 18 -3.88 -8.89 6.67
N ASN A 19 -3.69 -8.05 5.65
CA ASN A 19 -3.97 -6.61 5.69
C ASN A 19 -5.30 -6.31 4.98
N GLU A 20 -6.19 -5.59 5.65
CA GLU A 20 -7.43 -5.12 5.03
C GLU A 20 -7.16 -3.97 4.06
N LEU A 21 -7.85 -4.02 2.92
CA LEU A 21 -7.70 -3.07 1.83
C LEU A 21 -9.09 -2.68 1.31
N GLY A 22 -9.37 -1.37 1.29
CA GLY A 22 -10.56 -0.85 0.59
C GLY A 22 -10.25 -0.63 -0.89
N VAL A 23 -11.12 -1.11 -1.79
CA VAL A 23 -10.97 -0.88 -3.24
C VAL A 23 -12.26 -0.30 -3.82
N VAL A 24 -12.19 0.94 -4.29
CA VAL A 24 -13.25 1.62 -5.03
C VAL A 24 -13.05 1.31 -6.52
N ARG A 25 -13.83 0.35 -7.07
CA ARG A 25 -13.69 -0.09 -8.47
C ARG A 25 -14.03 0.98 -9.50
N GLU A 26 -14.94 1.88 -9.17
CA GLU A 26 -15.33 3.00 -10.03
C GLU A 26 -14.70 4.31 -9.50
N GLY A 27 -13.37 4.34 -9.37
CA GLY A 27 -12.65 5.51 -8.84
C GLY A 27 -12.84 6.77 -9.67
N SER A 28 -13.09 6.63 -10.97
CA SER A 28 -13.32 7.74 -11.91
C SER A 28 -14.57 8.57 -11.60
N VAL A 29 -15.54 8.05 -10.84
CA VAL A 29 -16.73 8.81 -10.41
C VAL A 29 -16.40 9.84 -9.31
N MET A 30 -15.21 9.73 -8.70
CA MET A 30 -14.68 10.66 -7.70
C MET A 30 -13.34 11.21 -8.18
N PRO A 31 -13.31 12.12 -9.17
CA PRO A 31 -12.07 12.58 -9.80
C PRO A 31 -11.26 13.52 -8.89
N GLU A 32 -11.92 14.18 -7.93
CA GLU A 32 -11.28 15.17 -7.08
C GLU A 32 -10.46 14.51 -5.95
N ARG A 33 -9.19 14.90 -5.85
CA ARG A 33 -8.25 14.29 -4.88
C ARG A 33 -8.65 14.53 -3.43
N ASP A 34 -9.24 15.69 -3.14
CA ASP A 34 -9.69 16.02 -1.78
C ASP A 34 -10.90 15.17 -1.37
N GLU A 35 -11.79 14.85 -2.33
CA GLU A 35 -12.90 13.92 -2.10
C GLU A 35 -12.39 12.51 -1.83
N ARG A 36 -11.41 12.03 -2.60
CA ARG A 36 -10.74 10.73 -2.36
C ARG A 36 -10.09 10.67 -0.99
N GLN A 37 -9.38 11.72 -0.60
CA GLN A 37 -8.73 11.81 0.71
C GLN A 37 -9.75 11.79 1.85
N ALA A 38 -10.84 12.55 1.72
CA ALA A 38 -11.91 12.58 2.71
C ALA A 38 -12.62 11.22 2.80
N PHE A 39 -12.82 10.54 1.67
CA PHE A 39 -13.39 9.20 1.63
C PHE A 39 -12.47 8.18 2.33
N ALA A 40 -11.19 8.15 1.98
CA ALA A 40 -10.19 7.27 2.60
C ALA A 40 -10.10 7.49 4.12
N ALA A 41 -10.12 8.76 4.56
CA ALA A 41 -10.15 9.12 5.97
C ALA A 41 -11.42 8.61 6.68
N LYS A 42 -12.57 8.66 5.99
CA LYS A 42 -13.86 8.22 6.54
C LYS A 42 -13.97 6.70 6.65
N VAL A 43 -13.50 5.94 5.65
CA VAL A 43 -13.59 4.47 5.67
C VAL A 43 -12.53 3.84 6.57
N GLY A 44 -11.37 4.49 6.75
CA GLY A 44 -10.43 4.17 7.82
C GLY A 44 -9.61 2.90 7.61
N PHE A 45 -9.58 2.31 6.41
CA PHE A 45 -8.62 1.26 6.08
C PHE A 45 -7.19 1.81 6.12
N SER A 46 -6.19 0.94 6.34
CA SER A 46 -4.78 1.31 6.24
C SER A 46 -4.49 1.99 4.90
N GLU A 47 -5.05 1.43 3.83
CA GLU A 47 -5.04 1.99 2.48
C GLU A 47 -6.40 1.79 1.80
N THR A 48 -6.75 2.76 0.96
CA THR A 48 -7.88 2.72 0.03
C THR A 48 -7.36 2.98 -1.38
N VAL A 49 -7.73 2.10 -2.32
CA VAL A 49 -7.36 2.21 -3.74
C VAL A 49 -8.57 2.66 -4.54
N PHE A 50 -8.37 3.65 -5.41
CA PHE A 50 -9.34 4.10 -6.39
C PHE A 50 -8.89 3.59 -7.76
N VAL A 51 -9.74 2.80 -8.42
CA VAL A 51 -9.46 2.28 -9.76
C VAL A 51 -10.09 3.23 -10.78
N ASP A 52 -9.24 3.98 -11.50
CA ASP A 52 -9.67 4.98 -12.47
C ASP A 52 -9.97 4.37 -13.84
N ASP A 53 -9.25 3.32 -14.19
CA ASP A 53 -9.43 2.55 -15.42
C ASP A 53 -9.14 1.07 -15.11
N PRO A 54 -10.17 0.22 -14.93
CA PRO A 54 -9.98 -1.17 -14.57
C PRO A 54 -9.35 -2.00 -15.70
N GLU A 55 -9.60 -1.65 -16.97
CA GLU A 55 -9.03 -2.37 -18.13
C GLU A 55 -7.54 -2.08 -18.29
N ARG A 56 -7.12 -0.85 -17.99
CA ARG A 56 -5.71 -0.42 -18.06
C ARG A 56 -4.98 -0.48 -16.72
N GLY A 57 -5.66 -0.90 -15.65
CA GLY A 57 -5.10 -0.98 -14.31
C GLY A 57 -4.64 0.37 -13.74
N VAL A 58 -5.26 1.49 -14.13
CA VAL A 58 -4.89 2.82 -13.62
C VAL A 58 -5.47 3.00 -12.23
N ILE A 59 -4.61 3.22 -11.24
CA ILE A 59 -5.02 3.28 -9.83
C ILE A 59 -4.41 4.45 -9.07
N ASP A 60 -5.10 4.85 -8.01
CA ASP A 60 -4.63 5.85 -7.06
C ASP A 60 -4.78 5.36 -5.61
N ILE A 61 -3.77 5.61 -4.77
CA ILE A 61 -3.65 4.96 -3.46
C ILE A 61 -3.63 6.02 -2.37
N TYR A 62 -4.46 5.84 -1.35
CA TYR A 62 -4.61 6.77 -0.23
C TYR A 62 -4.56 6.03 1.10
N THR A 63 -3.81 6.58 2.06
CA THR A 63 -4.06 6.31 3.48
C THR A 63 -5.13 7.28 3.99
N PRO A 64 -5.60 7.15 5.24
CA PRO A 64 -6.49 8.13 5.85
C PRO A 64 -5.94 9.56 5.89
N THR A 65 -4.62 9.75 5.76
CA THR A 65 -3.96 11.05 5.95
C THR A 65 -3.25 11.59 4.72
N LEU A 66 -2.86 10.75 3.77
CA LEU A 66 -2.13 11.19 2.58
C LEU A 66 -2.27 10.23 1.40
N ARG A 67 -1.98 10.76 0.21
CA ARG A 67 -1.85 10.01 -1.04
C ARG A 67 -0.46 9.36 -1.16
N LEU A 68 -0.42 8.09 -1.54
CA LEU A 68 0.80 7.34 -1.76
C LEU A 68 1.09 7.20 -3.27
N PRO A 69 2.35 7.37 -3.71
CA PRO A 69 2.71 7.11 -5.10
C PRO A 69 2.77 5.62 -5.43
N PHE A 70 3.01 4.78 -4.43
CA PHE A 70 3.06 3.32 -4.54
C PHE A 70 2.87 2.70 -3.14
N ALA A 71 2.24 1.52 -3.10
CA ALA A 71 2.19 0.67 -1.92
C ALA A 71 2.08 -0.80 -2.35
N GLY A 72 2.84 -1.69 -1.71
CA GLY A 72 2.97 -3.08 -2.13
C GLY A 72 1.68 -3.89 -2.00
N HIS A 73 1.17 -4.08 -0.78
CA HIS A 73 -0.02 -4.90 -0.56
C HIS A 73 -1.29 -4.32 -1.24
N PRO A 74 -1.48 -2.99 -1.37
CA PRO A 74 -2.56 -2.45 -2.18
C PRO A 74 -2.47 -2.83 -3.66
N CYS A 75 -1.26 -2.82 -4.24
CA CYS A 75 -1.05 -3.27 -5.61
C CYS A 75 -1.32 -4.78 -5.77
N VAL A 76 -0.86 -5.63 -4.82
CA VAL A 76 -1.16 -7.08 -4.84
C VAL A 76 -2.67 -7.33 -4.79
N GLY A 77 -3.38 -6.71 -3.84
CA GLY A 77 -4.82 -6.89 -3.70
C GLY A 77 -5.60 -6.41 -4.92
N THR A 78 -5.23 -5.24 -5.46
CA THR A 78 -5.93 -4.67 -6.61
C THR A 78 -5.64 -5.45 -7.90
N ALA A 79 -4.41 -5.89 -8.12
CA ALA A 79 -4.07 -6.73 -9.27
C ALA A 79 -4.82 -8.07 -9.24
N TRP A 80 -4.91 -8.71 -8.06
CA TRP A 80 -5.71 -9.92 -7.86
C TRP A 80 -7.20 -9.70 -8.17
N LEU A 81 -7.74 -8.54 -7.77
CA LEU A 81 -9.14 -8.19 -7.97
C LEU A 81 -9.51 -7.95 -9.43
N LEU A 82 -8.62 -7.32 -10.18
CA LEU A 82 -8.85 -6.89 -11.56
C LEU A 82 -8.39 -7.92 -12.59
N ASP A 83 -7.51 -8.86 -12.21
CA ASP A 83 -6.91 -9.86 -13.11
C ASP A 83 -6.20 -9.21 -14.32
N VAL A 84 -5.35 -8.21 -14.03
CA VAL A 84 -4.60 -7.45 -15.04
C VAL A 84 -3.10 -7.75 -14.99
N PRO A 85 -2.40 -7.65 -16.14
CA PRO A 85 -0.95 -7.91 -16.19
C PRO A 85 -0.10 -6.75 -15.66
N GLU A 86 -0.69 -5.57 -15.44
CA GLU A 86 0.01 -4.42 -14.90
C GLU A 86 -0.95 -3.45 -14.20
N LEU A 87 -0.41 -2.67 -13.27
CA LEU A 87 -1.06 -1.52 -12.66
C LEU A 87 -0.26 -0.26 -12.97
N VAL A 88 -0.94 0.83 -13.28
CA VAL A 88 -0.34 2.15 -13.47
C VAL A 88 -0.59 2.97 -12.21
N THR A 89 0.46 3.21 -11.43
CA THR A 89 0.42 4.04 -10.23
C THR A 89 1.11 5.38 -10.47
N PRO A 90 1.00 6.36 -9.55
CA PRO A 90 1.75 7.61 -9.67
C PRO A 90 3.28 7.45 -9.65
N ALA A 91 3.81 6.35 -9.08
CA ALA A 91 5.25 6.04 -9.13
C ALA A 91 5.68 5.45 -10.48
N GLY A 92 4.77 4.79 -11.20
CA GLY A 92 5.01 4.18 -12.49
C GLY A 92 4.24 2.86 -12.68
N VAL A 93 4.66 2.09 -13.68
CA VAL A 93 4.06 0.79 -13.99
C VAL A 93 4.57 -0.28 -13.03
N VAL A 94 3.64 -1.02 -12.43
CA VAL A 94 3.86 -2.20 -11.59
C VAL A 94 3.42 -3.41 -12.41
N GLY A 95 4.35 -4.32 -12.72
CA GLY A 95 3.99 -5.58 -13.36
C GLY A 95 3.17 -6.44 -12.40
N ALA A 96 2.23 -7.22 -12.91
CA ALA A 96 1.41 -8.13 -12.13
C ALA A 96 1.24 -9.47 -12.84
N ARG A 97 1.18 -10.56 -12.06
CA ARG A 97 0.86 -11.90 -12.59
C ARG A 97 0.09 -12.71 -11.59
N GLN A 98 -0.86 -13.49 -12.09
CA GLN A 98 -1.52 -14.55 -11.34
C GLN A 98 -0.78 -15.88 -11.51
N ASP A 99 -0.74 -16.66 -10.44
CA ASP A 99 -0.04 -17.94 -10.36
C ASP A 99 -0.83 -18.89 -9.47
N GLY A 100 -1.85 -19.52 -10.06
CA GLY A 100 -2.83 -20.31 -9.33
C GLY A 100 -3.60 -19.44 -8.33
N GLU A 101 -3.45 -19.74 -7.04
CA GLU A 101 -4.08 -18.99 -5.94
C GLU A 101 -3.28 -17.74 -5.51
N PHE A 102 -2.09 -17.53 -6.07
CA PHE A 102 -1.19 -16.43 -5.71
C PHE A 102 -1.22 -15.31 -6.73
N CYS A 103 -1.06 -14.07 -6.24
CA CYS A 103 -0.83 -12.88 -7.05
C CYS A 103 0.54 -12.29 -6.71
N TRP A 104 1.29 -11.92 -7.74
CA TRP A 104 2.62 -11.32 -7.62
C TRP A 104 2.64 -9.94 -8.27
N ILE A 105 3.47 -9.05 -7.73
CA ILE A 105 3.77 -7.76 -8.34
C ILE A 105 5.28 -7.59 -8.55
N GLU A 106 5.64 -6.82 -9.57
CA GLU A 106 7.00 -6.41 -9.88
C GLU A 106 7.06 -4.88 -9.87
N ALA A 107 7.78 -4.34 -8.88
CA ALA A 107 7.95 -2.90 -8.70
C ALA A 107 9.44 -2.52 -8.67
N ARG A 108 9.75 -1.26 -8.95
CA ARG A 108 11.14 -0.81 -8.96
C ARG A 108 11.69 -0.66 -7.54
N ALA A 109 12.85 -1.25 -7.28
CA ALA A 109 13.52 -1.15 -5.99
C ALA A 109 13.84 0.30 -5.57
N GLU A 110 14.05 1.19 -6.54
CA GLU A 110 14.31 2.63 -6.31
C GLU A 110 13.14 3.40 -5.67
N TRP A 111 11.94 2.82 -5.68
CA TRP A 111 10.76 3.41 -5.01
C TRP A 111 10.74 3.16 -3.50
N VAL A 112 11.56 2.22 -3.02
CA VAL A 112 11.69 1.96 -1.60
C VAL A 112 12.54 3.09 -0.98
N PRO A 113 12.11 3.66 0.15
CA PRO A 113 12.94 4.64 0.85
C PRO A 113 14.30 4.02 1.22
N PRO A 114 15.37 4.83 1.36
CA PRO A 114 16.67 4.32 1.75
C PRO A 114 16.60 3.73 3.17
N TRP A 115 17.02 2.47 3.32
CA TRP A 115 17.07 1.81 4.63
C TRP A 115 18.48 1.86 5.19
N THR A 116 18.60 2.22 6.47
CA THR A 116 19.88 2.13 7.18
C THR A 116 19.99 0.75 7.82
N LEU A 117 20.86 -0.10 7.26
CA LEU A 117 21.11 -1.41 7.84
C LEU A 117 22.17 -1.29 8.93
N ARG A 118 21.83 -1.73 10.15
CA ARG A 118 22.77 -1.84 11.28
C ARG A 118 22.92 -3.31 11.68
N ARG A 119 24.14 -3.82 11.62
CA ARG A 119 24.48 -5.15 12.14
C ARG A 119 24.74 -5.06 13.65
N TYR A 120 24.12 -5.96 14.40
CA TYR A 120 24.35 -6.17 15.83
C TYR A 120 25.19 -7.44 16.05
N GLY A 121 25.83 -7.54 17.22
CA GLY A 121 26.73 -8.63 17.57
C GLY A 121 26.00 -9.94 17.91
N SER A 122 24.73 -9.85 18.30
CA SER A 122 23.88 -11.00 18.66
C SER A 122 22.39 -10.67 18.52
N ALA A 123 21.52 -11.69 18.61
CA ALA A 123 20.07 -11.50 18.65
C ALA A 123 19.61 -10.78 19.94
N ALA A 124 20.26 -11.06 21.08
CA ALA A 124 19.93 -10.40 22.34
C ALA A 124 20.10 -8.87 22.28
N GLU A 125 21.10 -8.38 21.54
CA GLU A 125 21.28 -6.94 21.32
C GLU A 125 20.13 -6.30 20.52
N VAL A 126 19.43 -7.07 19.67
CA VAL A 126 18.26 -6.61 18.93
C VAL A 126 17.03 -6.61 19.84
N ASP A 127 16.86 -7.66 20.64
CA ASP A 127 15.76 -7.79 21.59
C ASP A 127 15.78 -6.70 22.68
N ASP A 128 16.99 -6.25 23.06
CA ASP A 128 17.20 -5.17 24.03
C ASP A 128 16.96 -3.75 23.44
N LEU A 129 16.62 -3.62 22.14
CA LEU A 129 16.33 -2.32 21.54
C LEU A 129 15.03 -1.73 22.10
N ALA A 130 15.09 -0.45 22.46
CA ALA A 130 13.90 0.29 22.86
C ALA A 130 12.92 0.41 21.68
N VAL A 131 11.68 -0.03 21.90
CA VAL A 131 10.59 0.16 20.94
C VAL A 131 10.31 1.67 20.80
N PRO A 132 10.41 2.25 19.59
CA PRO A 132 10.10 3.66 19.40
C PRO A 132 8.61 3.94 19.68
N PRO A 133 8.26 5.17 20.09
CA PRO A 133 6.86 5.52 20.31
C PRO A 133 6.05 5.39 19.01
N PRO A 134 4.75 5.08 19.09
CA PRO A 134 3.87 4.98 17.93
C PRO A 134 3.92 6.25 17.06
N GLY A 135 4.10 6.08 15.75
CA GLY A 135 4.09 7.19 14.77
C GLY A 135 5.45 7.73 14.32
N VAL A 136 6.58 7.24 14.86
CA VAL A 136 7.94 7.65 14.40
C VAL A 136 8.44 6.78 13.23
N GLY A 137 7.52 6.42 12.31
CA GLY A 137 7.80 5.75 11.05
C GLY A 137 7.22 6.50 9.84
N ALA A 138 7.00 7.81 10.00
CA ALA A 138 6.33 8.62 9.00
C ALA A 138 7.18 8.79 7.71
N PRO A 139 6.56 8.74 6.51
CA PRO A 139 7.22 9.22 5.30
C PRO A 139 7.59 10.71 5.45
N PRO A 140 8.63 11.20 4.75
CA PRO A 140 9.15 12.54 4.95
C PRO A 140 8.05 13.59 4.68
N THR A 141 8.02 14.62 5.52
CA THR A 141 7.34 15.87 5.19
C THR A 141 7.99 16.50 3.95
N PRO A 142 7.34 17.50 3.30
CA PRO A 142 7.86 18.12 2.06
C PRO A 142 9.27 18.73 2.19
N PHE A 143 9.81 18.83 3.41
CA PHE A 143 11.13 19.35 3.73
C PHE A 143 11.94 18.26 4.44
N GLY A 144 12.57 17.42 3.61
CA GLY A 144 13.56 16.39 3.94
C GLY A 144 14.08 16.33 5.37
N GLN A 145 13.52 15.41 6.14
CA GLN A 145 14.28 14.63 7.12
C GLN A 145 13.63 13.26 7.25
N TRP A 146 14.31 12.22 6.79
CA TRP A 146 13.90 10.84 7.03
C TRP A 146 14.04 10.56 8.53
N GLY A 147 12.91 10.37 9.21
CA GLY A 147 12.92 9.71 10.51
C GLY A 147 13.47 8.30 10.32
N ARG A 148 14.34 7.85 11.24
CA ARG A 148 14.90 6.49 11.21
C ARG A 148 13.74 5.50 11.37
N VAL A 149 13.37 4.83 10.29
CA VAL A 149 12.50 3.66 10.35
C VAL A 149 13.34 2.55 10.98
N TYR A 150 13.03 2.23 12.24
CA TYR A 150 13.53 1.01 12.88
C TYR A 150 12.53 -0.10 12.59
N ALA A 151 13.01 -1.19 11.99
CA ALA A 151 12.31 -2.46 12.00
C ALA A 151 12.43 -3.09 13.40
#